data_AF-A0A831PPI2-F1
#
_entry.id   AF-A0A831PPI2-F1
#
_cell.length_a   1.000
_cell.length_b   1.000
_cell.length_c   1.000
_cell.angle_alpha   90.00
_cell.angle_beta   90.00
_cell.angle_gamma   90.00
#
_symmetry.space_group_name_H-M   'P 1'
#
loop_
_entity.id
_entity.type
_entity.pdbx_description
1 polymer ?
#
loop_
_entity_poly.entity_id
_entity_poly.type
_entity_poly.pdbx_seq_one_letter_code
_entity_poly.pdbx_strand_id
1 'polypeptide(L)'
;MFPLTYVEAAVALQKEISRLVVTEGDPSPSLVAGLDAAYAQDGRTVFGAAALLAFPSLELVEGAWAACETAFPYIPGLFAFREGPALVAALKKLTHAPDLLIVDGHGVAHPRRCGIASHIGVVTGIPSIGVAKRLLCGTAAMPDEVRGSTAPMIENGETIGCAVRTAAGVRPVYVSVGHRTCLAAAVRLVLASSDGYRVPEPIRAAHALAARAREENTSPEGAFISRNSLRGQYERRGRREGRYNAERDPEDLGDALCHLRLHP
;
A
#
# COMPACT_ATOMS: atom_id res chain seq x y z
N MET A 1 16.67 -20.42 -6.30
CA MET A 1 15.38 -21.11 -6.51
C MET A 1 14.69 -21.12 -5.16
N PHE A 2 13.61 -20.35 -4.98
CA PHE A 2 12.86 -20.39 -3.72
C PHE A 2 12.22 -21.77 -3.60
N PRO A 3 12.29 -22.43 -2.44
CA PRO A 3 11.64 -23.73 -2.28
C PRO A 3 10.12 -23.55 -2.50
N LEU A 4 9.51 -24.48 -3.24
CA LEU A 4 8.06 -24.50 -3.54
C LEU A 4 7.19 -24.26 -2.30
N THR A 5 7.66 -24.74 -1.15
CA THR A 5 7.06 -24.59 0.18
C THR A 5 6.82 -23.13 0.60
N TYR A 6 7.64 -22.18 0.12
CA TYR A 6 7.52 -20.77 0.51
C TYR A 6 6.36 -20.06 -0.20
N VAL A 7 6.17 -20.34 -1.49
CA VAL A 7 5.02 -19.82 -2.25
C VAL A 7 3.71 -20.43 -1.73
N GLU A 8 3.73 -21.73 -1.41
CA GLU A 8 2.61 -22.43 -0.80
C GLU A 8 2.23 -21.82 0.56
N ALA A 9 3.22 -21.52 1.41
CA ALA A 9 2.99 -20.85 2.69
C ALA A 9 2.37 -19.44 2.53
N ALA A 10 2.86 -18.64 1.57
CA ALA A 10 2.32 -17.32 1.28
C ALA A 10 0.85 -17.41 0.78
N VAL A 11 0.55 -18.38 -0.08
CA VAL A 11 -0.81 -18.64 -0.56
C VAL A 11 -1.73 -19.11 0.58
N ALA A 12 -1.23 -19.97 1.48
CA ALA A 12 -1.97 -20.41 2.65
C ALA A 12 -2.33 -19.22 3.56
N LEU A 13 -1.36 -18.37 3.86
CA LEU A 13 -1.58 -17.16 4.67
C LEU A 13 -2.59 -16.20 4.02
N GLN A 14 -2.57 -16.02 2.70
CA GLN A 14 -3.61 -15.22 2.02
C GLN A 14 -5.03 -15.80 2.20
N LYS A 15 -5.17 -17.12 2.23
CA LYS A 15 -6.47 -17.78 2.46
C LYS A 15 -6.92 -17.65 3.92
N GLU A 16 -5.99 -17.57 4.86
CA GLU A 16 -6.30 -17.30 6.27
C GLU A 16 -6.75 -15.85 6.44
N ILE A 17 -5.98 -14.89 5.91
CA ILE A 17 -6.30 -13.46 5.97
C ILE A 17 -7.62 -13.16 5.26
N SER A 18 -7.91 -13.79 4.11
CA SER A 18 -9.16 -13.53 3.38
C SER A 18 -10.42 -13.83 4.21
N ARG A 19 -10.34 -14.79 5.14
CA ARG A 19 -11.44 -15.13 6.06
C ARG A 19 -11.67 -14.07 7.15
N LEU A 20 -10.68 -13.21 7.39
CA LEU A 20 -10.74 -12.13 8.37
C LEU A 20 -11.15 -10.80 7.74
N VAL A 21 -11.27 -10.74 6.41
CA VAL A 21 -11.71 -9.54 5.72
C VAL A 21 -13.18 -9.28 6.02
N VAL A 22 -13.46 -8.15 6.66
CA VAL A 22 -14.83 -7.64 6.85
C VAL A 22 -15.18 -6.75 5.67
N THR A 23 -16.22 -7.11 4.91
CA THR A 23 -16.68 -6.35 3.72
C THR A 23 -17.88 -5.44 4.01
N GLU A 24 -18.07 -5.13 5.28
CA GLU A 24 -19.13 -4.27 5.81
C GLU A 24 -18.51 -3.08 6.57
N GLY A 25 -19.29 -2.03 6.74
CA GLY A 25 -18.88 -0.80 7.40
C GLY A 25 -18.98 0.43 6.48
N ASP A 26 -19.12 1.60 7.10
CA ASP A 26 -19.18 2.88 6.40
C ASP A 26 -18.31 3.91 7.14
N PRO A 27 -16.97 3.84 7.00
CA PRO A 27 -16.08 4.69 7.76
C PRO A 27 -16.28 6.17 7.40
N SER A 28 -16.18 7.02 8.43
CA SER A 28 -16.26 8.48 8.33
C SER A 28 -14.93 9.09 8.80
N PRO A 29 -13.87 9.03 7.96
CA PRO A 29 -12.53 9.39 8.38
C PRO A 29 -12.36 10.91 8.51
N SER A 30 -11.60 11.34 9.52
CA SER A 30 -11.00 12.68 9.58
C SER A 30 -9.56 12.68 9.06
N LEU A 31 -8.87 11.55 9.18
CA LEU A 31 -7.52 11.32 8.67
C LEU A 31 -7.48 10.09 7.75
N VAL A 32 -6.96 10.27 6.53
CA VAL A 32 -6.82 9.20 5.54
C VAL A 32 -5.35 9.03 5.19
N ALA A 33 -4.83 7.80 5.29
CA ALA A 33 -3.49 7.48 4.84
C ALA A 33 -3.51 6.87 3.43
N GLY A 34 -2.81 7.50 2.50
CA GLY A 34 -2.45 6.91 1.22
C GLY A 34 -1.20 6.04 1.35
N LEU A 35 -1.19 4.87 0.71
CA LEU A 35 -0.06 3.94 0.70
C LEU A 35 0.36 3.60 -0.72
N ASP A 36 1.66 3.73 -1.00
CA ASP A 36 2.29 3.32 -2.26
C ASP A 36 3.74 2.89 -2.01
N ALA A 37 4.30 2.13 -2.94
CA ALA A 37 5.68 1.64 -2.86
C ALA A 37 6.43 1.86 -4.17
N ALA A 38 7.75 2.08 -4.05
CA ALA A 38 8.67 2.16 -5.17
C ALA A 38 9.81 1.15 -5.01
N TYR A 39 10.25 0.55 -6.12
CA TYR A 39 11.39 -0.37 -6.11
C TYR A 39 12.67 0.37 -6.47
N ALA A 40 13.77 0.04 -5.78
CA ALA A 40 15.11 0.34 -6.28
C ALA A 40 15.36 -0.30 -7.65
N GLN A 41 16.37 0.20 -8.36
CA GLN A 41 16.70 -0.29 -9.71
C GLN A 41 17.11 -1.77 -9.72
N ASP A 42 17.61 -2.29 -8.59
CA ASP A 42 17.96 -3.71 -8.43
C ASP A 42 16.75 -4.62 -8.17
N GLY A 43 15.56 -4.04 -7.93
CA GLY A 43 14.32 -4.76 -7.62
C GLY A 43 14.32 -5.49 -6.28
N ARG A 44 15.35 -5.29 -5.44
CA ARG A 44 15.53 -5.94 -4.13
C ARG A 44 15.16 -5.03 -2.99
N THR A 45 15.30 -3.73 -3.13
CA THR A 45 14.87 -2.78 -2.09
C THR A 45 13.50 -2.20 -2.44
N VAL A 46 12.58 -2.22 -1.48
CA VAL A 46 11.25 -1.61 -1.57
C VAL A 46 11.19 -0.41 -0.63
N PHE A 47 10.84 0.74 -1.18
CA PHE A 47 10.55 1.97 -0.44
C PHE A 47 9.03 2.09 -0.31
N GLY A 48 8.49 1.69 0.83
CA GLY A 48 7.08 1.90 1.17
C GLY A 48 6.88 3.28 1.76
N ALA A 49 5.80 3.96 1.38
CA ALA A 49 5.44 5.27 1.90
C ALA A 49 4.00 5.33 2.40
N ALA A 50 3.79 6.16 3.42
CA ALA A 50 2.50 6.51 3.96
C ALA A 50 2.36 8.05 3.98
N ALA A 51 1.36 8.57 3.28
CA ALA A 51 1.00 9.97 3.30
C ALA A 51 -0.32 10.14 4.07
N LEU A 52 -0.30 10.83 5.20
CA LEU A 52 -1.47 11.09 6.01
C LEU A 52 -2.07 12.45 5.67
N LEU A 53 -3.33 12.45 5.23
CA LEU A 53 -4.04 13.64 4.79
C LEU A 53 -5.26 13.89 5.68
N ALA A 54 -5.55 15.17 5.92
CA ALA A 54 -6.82 15.60 6.49
C ALA A 54 -7.95 15.36 5.48
N PHE A 55 -9.11 14.93 5.96
CA PHE A 55 -10.28 14.67 5.12
C PHE A 55 -11.47 15.52 5.59
N PRO A 56 -12.20 16.20 4.68
CA PRO A 56 -12.13 16.10 3.22
C PRO A 56 -11.19 17.11 2.53
N SER A 57 -10.41 17.91 3.26
CA SER A 57 -9.56 18.96 2.64
C SER A 57 -8.42 18.42 1.78
N LEU A 58 -7.99 17.18 2.02
CA LEU A 58 -6.84 16.52 1.38
C LEU A 58 -5.51 17.24 1.61
N GLU A 59 -5.44 18.06 2.66
CA GLU A 59 -4.18 18.68 3.09
C GLU A 59 -3.26 17.64 3.72
N LEU A 60 -2.01 17.59 3.28
CA LEU A 60 -1.00 16.69 3.85
C LEU A 60 -0.68 17.10 5.30
N VAL A 61 -0.96 16.20 6.24
CA VAL A 61 -0.68 16.36 7.66
C VAL A 61 0.72 15.85 7.99
N GLU A 62 1.05 14.66 7.50
CA GLU A 62 2.31 13.97 7.80
C GLU A 62 2.67 13.01 6.67
N GLY A 63 3.97 12.76 6.47
CA GLY A 63 4.44 11.75 5.54
C GLY A 63 5.58 10.95 6.15
N ALA A 64 5.55 9.63 5.98
CA ALA A 64 6.60 8.73 6.44
C ALA A 64 6.93 7.69 5.37
N TRP A 65 8.14 7.14 5.43
CA TRP A 65 8.58 6.07 4.54
C TRP A 65 9.50 5.08 5.26
N ALA A 66 9.60 3.88 4.73
CA ALA A 66 10.55 2.86 5.17
C ALA A 66 11.11 2.09 3.96
N ALA A 67 12.38 1.69 4.07
CA ALA A 67 13.01 0.79 3.12
C ALA A 67 13.08 -0.61 3.73
N CYS A 68 12.69 -1.62 2.95
CA CYS A 68 12.89 -3.02 3.30
C CYS A 68 13.52 -3.75 2.11
N GLU A 69 14.50 -4.61 2.39
CA GLU A 69 14.92 -5.59 1.40
C GLU A 69 13.82 -6.66 1.25
N THR A 70 13.54 -7.03 0.00
CA THR A 70 12.65 -8.14 -0.32
C THR A 70 13.43 -9.20 -1.08
N ALA A 71 13.49 -10.39 -0.48
CA ALA A 71 13.89 -11.59 -1.20
C ALA A 71 12.71 -12.22 -1.95
N PHE A 72 11.46 -11.77 -1.73
CA PHE A 72 10.29 -12.45 -2.29
C PHE A 72 10.23 -12.29 -3.83
N PRO A 73 10.12 -13.37 -4.62
CA PRO A 73 10.12 -13.29 -6.09
C PRO A 73 8.90 -12.54 -6.63
N TYR A 74 9.02 -11.92 -7.82
CA TYR A 74 7.86 -11.27 -8.44
C TYR A 74 6.87 -12.33 -8.94
N ILE A 75 5.82 -12.56 -8.17
CA ILE A 75 4.73 -13.48 -8.50
C ILE A 75 3.42 -12.70 -8.49
N PRO A 76 2.72 -12.57 -9.65
CA PRO A 76 1.41 -11.94 -9.69
C PRO A 76 0.45 -12.51 -8.65
N GLY A 77 -0.19 -11.63 -7.89
CA GLY A 77 -1.09 -11.99 -6.79
C GLY A 77 -0.40 -12.34 -5.46
N LEU A 78 0.92 -12.14 -5.32
CA LEU A 78 1.66 -12.23 -4.06
C LEU A 78 2.43 -10.94 -3.74
N PHE A 79 2.00 -9.83 -4.33
CA PHE A 79 2.65 -8.52 -4.21
C PHE A 79 2.71 -8.00 -2.76
N ALA A 80 1.70 -8.33 -1.96
CA ALA A 80 1.66 -7.97 -0.54
C ALA A 80 2.88 -8.49 0.25
N PHE A 81 3.49 -9.61 -0.15
CA PHE A 81 4.67 -10.16 0.51
C PHE A 81 5.97 -9.45 0.12
N ARG A 82 5.96 -8.70 -0.99
CA ARG A 82 7.08 -7.84 -1.39
C ARG A 82 7.01 -6.48 -0.70
N GLU A 83 5.82 -5.87 -0.66
CA GLU A 83 5.67 -4.47 -0.27
C GLU A 83 5.06 -4.24 1.10
N GLY A 84 4.23 -5.18 1.56
CA GLY A 84 3.54 -5.09 2.84
C GLY A 84 4.45 -4.74 4.01
N PRO A 85 5.64 -5.37 4.16
CA PRO A 85 6.56 -5.03 5.26
C PRO A 85 6.99 -3.55 5.23
N ALA A 86 7.35 -3.03 4.06
CA ALA A 86 7.77 -1.63 3.91
C ALA A 86 6.62 -0.65 4.15
N LEU A 87 5.41 -0.98 3.68
CA LEU A 87 4.21 -0.15 3.89
C LEU A 87 3.78 -0.12 5.36
N VAL A 88 3.77 -1.28 6.04
CA VAL A 88 3.47 -1.36 7.48
C VAL A 88 4.53 -0.63 8.30
N ALA A 89 5.81 -0.75 7.93
CA ALA A 89 6.89 -0.01 8.59
C ALA A 89 6.77 1.51 8.39
N ALA A 90 6.34 1.97 7.22
CA ALA A 90 6.06 3.38 6.96
C ALA A 90 4.87 3.89 7.79
N LEU A 91 3.77 3.12 7.85
CA LEU A 91 2.60 3.44 8.68
C LEU A 91 2.96 3.58 10.17
N LYS A 92 3.76 2.65 10.71
CA LYS A 92 4.19 2.68 12.11
C LYS A 92 5.04 3.90 12.48
N LYS A 93 5.59 4.61 11.50
CA LYS A 93 6.36 5.84 11.71
C LYS A 93 5.50 7.10 11.76
N LEU A 94 4.22 7.02 11.38
CA LEU A 94 3.30 8.14 11.54
C LEU A 94 3.04 8.39 13.02
N THR A 95 3.04 9.66 13.41
CA THR A 95 2.70 10.08 14.78
C THR A 95 1.19 10.10 15.03
N HIS A 96 0.40 10.35 13.98
CA HIS A 96 -1.06 10.33 14.04
C HIS A 96 -1.62 9.06 13.41
N ALA A 97 -2.64 8.47 14.05
CA ALA A 97 -3.30 7.28 13.54
C ALA A 97 -4.28 7.65 12.40
N PRO A 98 -4.24 6.96 11.25
CA PRO A 98 -5.26 7.12 10.22
C PRO A 98 -6.56 6.40 10.59
N ASP A 99 -7.69 6.97 10.17
CA ASP A 99 -9.02 6.37 10.30
C ASP A 99 -9.33 5.42 9.12
N LEU A 100 -8.65 5.63 7.99
CA LEU A 100 -8.84 4.90 6.74
C LEU A 100 -7.53 4.80 5.96
N LEU A 101 -7.27 3.64 5.36
CA LEU A 101 -6.18 3.40 4.42
C LEU A 101 -6.70 3.38 2.98
N ILE A 102 -6.05 4.11 2.08
CA ILE A 102 -6.25 4.03 0.63
C ILE A 102 -4.94 3.54 0.01
N VAL A 103 -4.96 2.31 -0.52
CA VAL A 103 -3.74 1.59 -0.93
C VAL A 103 -3.67 1.48 -2.45
N ASP A 104 -2.53 1.78 -3.06
CA ASP A 104 -2.28 1.51 -4.49
C ASP A 104 -2.18 0.00 -4.70
N GLY A 105 -3.26 -0.60 -5.17
CA GLY A 105 -3.40 -2.05 -5.29
C GLY A 105 -4.83 -2.53 -5.04
N HIS A 106 -5.01 -3.84 -5.05
CA HIS A 106 -6.33 -4.45 -4.84
C HIS A 106 -6.58 -4.85 -3.39
N GLY A 107 -7.85 -4.91 -3.01
CA GLY A 107 -8.36 -5.60 -1.82
C GLY A 107 -8.97 -6.95 -2.20
N VAL A 108 -10.28 -7.12 -2.01
CA VAL A 108 -11.01 -8.36 -2.34
C VAL A 108 -11.08 -8.67 -3.84
N ALA A 109 -10.82 -7.68 -4.71
CA ALA A 109 -10.64 -7.88 -6.15
C ALA A 109 -9.31 -8.57 -6.47
N HIS A 110 -9.20 -9.82 -6.02
CA HIS A 110 -8.02 -10.64 -6.08
C HIS A 110 -8.43 -12.12 -6.23
N PRO A 111 -7.68 -12.97 -6.94
CA PRO A 111 -8.02 -14.40 -7.13
C PRO A 111 -8.24 -15.20 -5.84
N ARG A 112 -7.75 -14.67 -4.73
CA ARG A 112 -7.82 -15.27 -3.39
C ARG A 112 -8.57 -14.40 -2.37
N ARG A 113 -9.30 -13.36 -2.84
CA ARG A 113 -9.98 -12.36 -2.00
C ARG A 113 -9.07 -11.67 -0.96
N CYS A 114 -7.77 -11.61 -1.24
CA CYS A 114 -6.74 -11.08 -0.34
C CYS A 114 -5.64 -10.35 -1.13
N GLY A 115 -5.98 -9.21 -1.71
CA GLY A 115 -5.00 -8.27 -2.24
C GLY A 115 -4.28 -7.51 -1.11
N ILE A 116 -3.33 -6.65 -1.47
CA ILE A 116 -2.49 -5.90 -0.52
C ILE A 116 -3.30 -4.99 0.41
N ALA A 117 -4.38 -4.37 -0.09
CA ALA A 117 -5.22 -3.51 0.74
C ALA A 117 -5.95 -4.31 1.83
N SER A 118 -6.44 -5.51 1.49
CA SER A 118 -7.06 -6.43 2.45
C SER A 118 -6.05 -6.95 3.45
N HIS A 119 -4.85 -7.32 2.99
CA HIS A 119 -3.78 -7.81 3.84
C HIS A 119 -3.40 -6.77 4.89
N ILE A 120 -3.04 -5.55 4.46
CA ILE A 120 -2.64 -4.47 5.37
C ILE A 120 -3.80 -4.08 6.29
N GLY A 121 -5.02 -3.99 5.76
CA GLY A 121 -6.20 -3.67 6.57
C GLY A 121 -6.44 -4.67 7.70
N VAL A 122 -6.33 -5.97 7.42
CA VAL A 122 -6.45 -7.03 8.45
C VAL A 122 -5.30 -6.97 9.46
N VAL A 123 -4.05 -6.83 9.00
CA VAL A 123 -2.87 -6.79 9.88
C VAL A 123 -2.87 -5.55 10.80
N THR A 124 -3.37 -4.42 10.31
CA THR A 124 -3.41 -3.17 11.08
C THR A 124 -4.71 -2.99 11.87
N GLY A 125 -5.78 -3.70 11.50
CA GLY A 125 -7.13 -3.51 12.04
C GLY A 125 -7.84 -2.24 11.54
N ILE A 126 -7.18 -1.45 10.68
CA ILE A 126 -7.67 -0.16 10.16
C ILE A 126 -8.54 -0.42 8.92
N PRO A 127 -9.68 0.27 8.75
CA PRO A 127 -10.44 0.24 7.51
C PRO A 127 -9.55 0.52 6.29
N SER A 128 -9.72 -0.25 5.22
CA SER A 128 -8.87 -0.11 4.03
C SER A 128 -9.64 -0.27 2.72
N ILE A 129 -9.19 0.45 1.70
CA ILE A 129 -9.69 0.42 0.33
C ILE A 129 -8.51 0.20 -0.61
N GLY A 130 -8.65 -0.72 -1.55
CA GLY A 130 -7.70 -0.88 -2.66
C GLY A 130 -8.14 -0.06 -3.87
N VAL A 131 -7.22 0.71 -4.44
CA VAL A 131 -7.40 1.43 -5.71
C VAL A 131 -6.29 1.02 -6.67
N ALA A 132 -6.65 0.35 -7.75
CA ALA A 132 -5.69 -0.12 -8.75
C ALA A 132 -5.84 0.60 -10.10
N LYS A 133 -4.75 0.64 -10.87
CA LYS A 133 -4.71 1.27 -12.21
C LYS A 133 -5.10 0.31 -13.33
N ARG A 134 -5.19 -0.99 -13.05
CA ARG A 134 -5.50 -2.10 -13.97
C ARG A 134 -6.28 -3.18 -13.22
N LEU A 135 -6.99 -4.05 -13.95
CA LEU A 135 -7.60 -5.26 -13.37
C LEU A 135 -6.53 -6.31 -13.13
N LEU A 136 -6.58 -6.96 -11.97
CA LEU A 136 -5.82 -8.18 -11.68
C LEU A 136 -6.61 -9.45 -12.01
N CYS A 137 -7.92 -9.44 -11.75
CA CYS A 137 -8.83 -10.54 -12.02
C CYS A 137 -10.26 -10.01 -12.25
N GLY A 138 -11.15 -10.89 -12.71
CA GLY A 138 -12.50 -10.52 -13.15
C GLY A 138 -12.53 -9.64 -14.41
N THR A 139 -13.72 -9.15 -14.73
CA THR A 139 -13.99 -8.25 -15.85
C THR A 139 -14.82 -7.06 -15.39
N ALA A 140 -14.70 -5.93 -16.08
CA ALA A 140 -15.55 -4.77 -15.86
C ALA A 140 -15.83 -4.09 -17.21
N ALA A 141 -17.07 -3.64 -17.40
CA ALA A 141 -17.37 -2.74 -18.50
C ALA A 141 -16.64 -1.39 -18.30
N MET A 142 -16.42 -0.66 -19.39
CA MET A 142 -15.95 0.72 -19.27
C MET A 142 -17.12 1.58 -18.77
N PRO A 143 -16.98 2.31 -17.64
CA PRO A 143 -18.01 3.24 -17.21
C PRO A 143 -18.13 4.40 -18.21
N ASP A 144 -19.19 5.21 -18.12
CA ASP A 144 -19.28 6.42 -18.94
C ASP A 144 -18.12 7.40 -18.67
N GLU A 145 -17.95 8.38 -19.56
CA GLU A 145 -16.82 9.32 -19.50
C GLU A 145 -16.98 10.41 -18.41
N VAL A 146 -18.16 10.52 -17.79
CA VAL A 146 -18.47 11.52 -16.77
C VAL A 146 -17.88 11.12 -15.41
N ARG A 147 -17.32 12.09 -14.68
CA ARG A 147 -16.83 11.84 -13.31
C ARG A 147 -17.94 11.29 -12.43
N GLY A 148 -17.62 10.24 -11.67
CA GLY A 148 -18.56 9.54 -10.80
C GLY A 148 -19.23 8.34 -11.46
N SER A 149 -19.12 8.17 -12.78
CA SER A 149 -19.64 6.98 -13.45
C SER A 149 -18.92 5.71 -13.01
N THR A 150 -19.70 4.64 -12.85
CA THR A 150 -19.23 3.37 -12.28
C THR A 150 -19.69 2.17 -13.10
N ALA A 151 -18.88 1.10 -13.09
CA ALA A 151 -19.27 -0.21 -13.60
C ALA A 151 -18.82 -1.30 -12.62
N PRO A 152 -19.64 -2.33 -12.35
CA PRO A 152 -19.26 -3.41 -11.43
C PRO A 152 -18.09 -4.22 -12.00
N MET A 153 -17.18 -4.63 -11.13
CA MET A 153 -16.16 -5.63 -11.44
C MET A 153 -16.71 -7.01 -11.06
N ILE A 154 -16.81 -7.92 -12.02
CA ILE A 154 -17.43 -9.23 -11.84
C ILE A 154 -16.40 -10.35 -12.00
N GLU A 155 -16.41 -11.31 -11.09
CA GLU A 155 -15.67 -12.57 -11.20
C GLU A 155 -16.55 -13.72 -10.75
N ASN A 156 -16.72 -14.75 -11.59
CA ASN A 156 -17.56 -15.92 -11.31
C ASN A 156 -19.01 -15.57 -10.89
N GLY A 157 -19.56 -14.48 -11.43
CA GLY A 157 -20.91 -13.99 -11.10
C GLY A 157 -20.99 -13.13 -9.82
N GLU A 158 -19.89 -12.95 -9.10
CA GLU A 158 -19.83 -12.11 -7.90
C GLU A 158 -19.28 -10.72 -8.21
N THR A 159 -19.81 -9.69 -7.55
CA THR A 159 -19.22 -8.35 -7.59
C THR A 159 -18.05 -8.26 -6.62
N ILE A 160 -16.86 -8.02 -7.15
CA ILE A 160 -15.59 -8.01 -6.40
C ILE A 160 -14.99 -6.62 -6.25
N GLY A 161 -15.61 -5.62 -6.87
CA GLY A 161 -15.15 -4.25 -6.90
C GLY A 161 -15.94 -3.39 -7.88
N CYS A 162 -15.42 -2.22 -8.19
CA CYS A 162 -16.04 -1.24 -9.07
C CYS A 162 -14.98 -0.52 -9.91
N ALA A 163 -15.18 -0.45 -11.22
CA ALA A 163 -14.46 0.49 -12.07
C ALA A 163 -15.08 1.87 -11.90
N VAL A 164 -14.29 2.87 -11.52
CA VAL A 164 -14.74 4.21 -11.13
C VAL A 164 -14.07 5.28 -11.97
N ARG A 165 -14.87 6.18 -12.55
CA ARG A 165 -14.41 7.37 -13.28
C ARG A 165 -14.13 8.51 -12.30
N THR A 166 -12.90 8.62 -11.80
CA THR A 166 -12.49 9.64 -10.82
C THR A 166 -12.34 11.04 -11.40
N ALA A 167 -12.04 11.15 -12.70
CA ALA A 167 -12.05 12.39 -13.45
C ALA A 167 -12.65 12.18 -14.86
N ALA A 168 -13.20 13.23 -15.44
CA ALA A 168 -13.86 13.13 -16.74
C ALA A 168 -12.85 12.79 -17.86
N GLY A 169 -13.24 11.92 -18.80
CA GLY A 169 -12.43 11.57 -19.98
C GLY A 169 -11.12 10.81 -19.71
N VAL A 170 -10.75 10.53 -18.46
CA VAL A 170 -9.54 9.72 -18.14
C VAL A 170 -9.92 8.28 -17.84
N ARG A 171 -9.02 7.32 -18.12
CA ARG A 171 -9.24 5.89 -17.79
C ARG A 171 -9.67 5.71 -16.32
N PRO A 172 -10.60 4.77 -16.02
CA PRO A 172 -11.05 4.56 -14.66
C PRO A 172 -9.92 4.01 -13.77
N VAL A 173 -10.16 4.06 -12.47
CA VAL A 173 -9.47 3.25 -11.46
C VAL A 173 -10.37 2.09 -11.05
N TYR A 174 -9.77 1.05 -10.46
CA TYR A 174 -10.49 -0.14 -10.02
C TYR A 174 -10.47 -0.18 -8.50
N VAL A 175 -11.62 0.13 -7.91
CA VAL A 175 -11.84 0.23 -6.47
C VAL A 175 -12.34 -1.10 -5.93
N SER A 176 -11.77 -1.57 -4.83
CA SER A 176 -12.22 -2.78 -4.16
C SER A 176 -12.11 -2.61 -2.65
N VAL A 177 -13.02 -3.26 -1.94
CA VAL A 177 -12.99 -3.31 -0.47
C VAL A 177 -11.68 -3.93 -0.01
N GLY A 178 -10.97 -3.29 0.91
CA GLY A 178 -9.83 -3.87 1.59
C GLY A 178 -10.27 -4.60 2.86
N HIS A 179 -10.70 -3.85 3.88
CA HIS A 179 -11.14 -4.34 5.18
C HIS A 179 -12.05 -3.31 5.87
N ARG A 180 -13.05 -3.74 6.66
CA ARG A 180 -13.95 -2.90 7.48
C ARG A 180 -14.60 -1.73 6.74
N THR A 181 -14.99 -1.98 5.50
CA THR A 181 -15.75 -1.03 4.67
C THR A 181 -16.59 -1.79 3.66
N CYS A 182 -17.69 -1.21 3.21
CA CYS A 182 -18.50 -1.75 2.11
C CYS A 182 -18.12 -1.11 0.76
N LEU A 183 -18.50 -1.75 -0.34
CA LEU A 183 -18.13 -1.28 -1.68
C LEU A 183 -18.69 0.12 -1.99
N ALA A 184 -19.91 0.42 -1.55
CA ALA A 184 -20.52 1.74 -1.73
C ALA A 184 -19.72 2.84 -1.00
N ALA A 185 -19.36 2.59 0.26
CA ALA A 185 -18.50 3.49 1.04
C ALA A 185 -17.13 3.66 0.38
N ALA A 186 -16.52 2.57 -0.08
CA ALA A 186 -15.23 2.59 -0.75
C ALA A 186 -15.24 3.48 -2.00
N VAL A 187 -16.25 3.34 -2.87
CA VAL A 187 -16.40 4.18 -4.08
C VAL A 187 -16.61 5.65 -3.71
N ARG A 188 -17.48 5.93 -2.73
CA ARG A 188 -17.75 7.30 -2.25
C ARG A 188 -16.49 7.98 -1.72
N LEU A 189 -15.73 7.30 -0.87
CA LEU A 189 -14.51 7.82 -0.25
C LEU A 189 -13.38 8.00 -1.27
N VAL A 190 -13.26 7.10 -2.26
CA VAL A 190 -12.30 7.27 -3.37
C VAL A 190 -12.65 8.47 -4.24
N LEU A 191 -13.93 8.67 -4.58
CA LEU A 191 -14.37 9.84 -5.33
C LEU A 191 -14.14 11.14 -4.56
N ALA A 192 -14.41 11.15 -3.26
CA ALA A 192 -14.20 12.30 -2.39
C ALA A 192 -12.71 12.62 -2.15
N SER A 193 -11.82 11.63 -2.28
CA SER A 193 -10.36 11.81 -2.23
C SER A 193 -9.71 12.04 -3.59
N SER A 194 -10.51 12.22 -4.65
CA SER A 194 -10.04 12.55 -6.00
C SER A 194 -10.28 14.02 -6.32
N ASP A 195 -9.20 14.78 -6.49
CA ASP A 195 -9.13 16.23 -6.70
C ASP A 195 -9.08 16.63 -8.18
N GLY A 196 -9.76 15.88 -9.05
CA GLY A 196 -9.78 16.10 -10.50
C GLY A 196 -8.74 15.31 -11.29
N TYR A 197 -7.93 14.50 -10.61
CA TYR A 197 -7.00 13.57 -11.24
C TYR A 197 -7.53 12.13 -11.27
N ARG A 198 -6.91 11.30 -12.12
CA ARG A 198 -7.24 9.86 -12.23
C ARG A 198 -7.01 9.11 -10.92
N VAL A 199 -5.85 9.29 -10.32
CA VAL A 199 -5.44 8.59 -9.09
C VAL A 199 -5.77 9.51 -7.91
N PRO A 200 -6.40 9.01 -6.83
CA PRO A 200 -6.73 9.83 -5.65
C PRO A 200 -5.50 10.49 -5.03
N GLU A 201 -5.70 11.65 -4.41
CA GLU A 201 -4.63 12.46 -3.84
C GLU A 201 -3.81 11.73 -2.75
N PRO A 202 -4.40 10.92 -1.83
CA PRO A 202 -3.61 10.16 -0.87
C PRO A 202 -2.58 9.22 -1.54
N ILE A 203 -2.96 8.53 -2.62
CA ILE A 203 -2.04 7.65 -3.35
C ILE A 203 -0.97 8.48 -4.08
N ARG A 204 -1.33 9.61 -4.69
CA ARG A 204 -0.37 10.49 -5.36
C ARG A 204 0.67 11.05 -4.39
N ALA A 205 0.25 11.47 -3.20
CA ALA A 205 1.14 11.95 -2.15
C ALA A 205 2.09 10.83 -1.68
N ALA A 206 1.57 9.63 -1.45
CA ALA A 206 2.39 8.46 -1.09
C ALA A 206 3.37 8.08 -2.21
N HIS A 207 2.95 8.14 -3.47
CA HIS A 207 3.79 7.89 -4.63
C HIS A 207 4.97 8.86 -4.69
N ALA A 208 4.71 10.16 -4.49
CA ALA A 208 5.75 11.19 -4.48
C ALA A 208 6.76 10.97 -3.34
N LEU A 209 6.28 10.58 -2.14
CA LEU A 209 7.15 10.24 -1.01
C LEU A 209 8.01 9.01 -1.29
N ALA A 210 7.43 7.94 -1.84
CA ALA A 210 8.16 6.72 -2.18
C ALA A 210 9.21 6.97 -3.27
N ALA A 211 8.86 7.76 -4.29
CA ALA A 211 9.78 8.15 -5.36
C ALA A 211 10.96 8.97 -4.81
N ARG A 212 10.70 9.95 -3.94
CA ARG A 212 11.75 10.77 -3.30
C ARG A 212 12.66 9.92 -2.42
N ALA A 213 12.09 9.05 -1.58
CA ALA A 213 12.86 8.14 -0.74
C ALA A 213 13.78 7.23 -1.56
N ARG A 214 13.28 6.70 -2.68
CA ARG A 214 14.07 5.91 -3.62
C ARG A 214 15.23 6.73 -4.19
N GLU A 215 14.98 7.94 -4.69
CA GLU A 215 16.00 8.79 -5.30
C GLU A 215 17.11 9.19 -4.32
N GLU A 216 16.74 9.60 -3.11
CA GLU A 216 17.68 9.98 -2.04
C GLU A 216 18.59 8.82 -1.59
N ASN A 217 18.14 7.56 -1.72
CA ASN A 217 18.84 6.37 -1.22
C ASN A 217 19.40 5.46 -2.33
N THR A 218 19.22 5.82 -3.61
CA THR A 218 19.78 5.08 -4.76
C THR A 218 20.74 5.91 -5.62
N SER A 219 20.95 7.18 -5.27
CA SER A 219 21.93 8.03 -5.94
C SER A 219 23.37 7.62 -5.56
N PRO A 220 24.30 7.43 -6.53
CA PRO A 220 25.69 7.01 -6.26
C PRO A 220 26.51 8.01 -5.42
N GLU A 221 26.02 9.23 -5.22
CA GLU A 221 26.65 10.25 -4.35
C GLU A 221 26.06 10.31 -2.92
N GLY A 222 25.06 9.48 -2.60
CA GLY A 222 24.25 9.56 -1.38
C GLY A 222 24.48 8.43 -0.37
N ALA A 223 25.73 8.02 -0.13
CA ALA A 223 26.01 7.21 1.06
C ALA A 223 25.88 8.11 2.31
N PHE A 224 24.91 7.78 3.18
CA PHE A 224 24.64 8.40 4.49
C PHE A 224 24.07 9.83 4.50
N ILE A 225 22.74 9.96 4.60
CA ILE A 225 22.11 10.88 5.57
C ILE A 225 20.88 10.19 6.20
N SER A 226 21.10 9.62 7.39
CA SER A 226 20.01 9.48 8.37
C SER A 226 19.83 10.84 9.05
N ARG A 227 18.64 11.44 8.92
CA ARG A 227 18.07 12.24 10.01
C ARG A 227 16.59 12.59 9.80
N ASN A 228 15.80 12.16 10.77
CA ASN A 228 14.54 12.80 11.17
C ASN A 228 14.75 14.31 11.40
N SER A 229 13.63 15.03 11.25
CA SER A 229 13.34 16.40 11.73
C SER A 229 13.70 17.58 10.82
N LEU A 230 12.66 18.19 10.27
CA LEU A 230 12.60 19.62 10.00
C LEU A 230 12.66 20.37 11.34
N ARG A 231 13.85 20.77 11.82
CA ARG A 231 14.10 21.95 12.69
C ARG A 231 15.59 22.05 13.11
N GLY A 232 16.18 23.23 12.91
CA GLY A 232 17.28 23.75 13.73
C GLY A 232 18.71 23.59 13.19
N GLN A 233 19.39 24.73 13.01
CA GLN A 233 20.79 24.87 12.59
C GLN A 233 21.82 24.69 13.73
N TYR A 234 23.10 24.50 13.33
CA TYR A 234 24.39 24.66 14.03
C TYR A 234 25.03 23.51 14.87
N GLU A 235 26.23 23.14 14.40
CA GLU A 235 27.48 22.74 15.10
C GLU A 235 27.84 21.28 15.50
N ARG A 236 28.89 20.81 14.80
CA ARG A 236 30.14 20.10 15.19
C ARG A 236 30.15 18.72 15.89
N ARG A 237 30.73 17.78 15.12
CA ARG A 237 31.79 16.76 15.41
C ARG A 237 31.56 15.66 16.47
N GLY A 238 31.76 14.40 16.03
CA GLY A 238 32.28 13.29 16.86
C GLY A 238 32.14 11.91 16.20
N ARG A 239 33.26 11.26 15.83
CA ARG A 239 33.40 9.95 15.14
C ARG A 239 33.10 8.72 16.04
N ARG A 240 32.65 7.61 15.44
CA ARG A 240 33.35 6.30 15.21
C ARG A 240 32.32 5.21 14.84
N GLU A 241 32.36 4.70 13.62
CA GLU A 241 32.96 3.42 13.18
C GLU A 241 32.31 2.15 13.76
N GLY A 242 31.67 1.39 12.86
CA GLY A 242 31.28 -0.01 13.04
C GLY A 242 30.93 -0.60 11.68
N ARG A 243 31.87 -1.36 11.09
CA ARG A 243 31.64 -2.11 9.84
C ARG A 243 30.76 -3.32 10.16
N TYR A 244 29.71 -3.55 9.38
CA TYR A 244 29.03 -4.85 9.35
C TYR A 244 29.31 -5.51 8.00
N ASN A 245 30.04 -6.61 8.05
CA ASN A 245 30.01 -7.64 7.01
C ASN A 245 28.69 -8.40 7.19
N ALA A 246 27.94 -8.60 6.11
CA ALA A 246 26.75 -9.46 6.12
C ALA A 246 26.95 -10.59 5.12
N GLU A 247 27.52 -11.69 5.61
CA GLU A 247 27.23 -13.02 5.06
C GLU A 247 25.77 -13.33 5.41
N ARG A 248 24.98 -13.75 4.41
CA ARG A 248 23.53 -13.90 4.50
C ARG A 248 23.16 -15.26 5.12
N ASP A 249 22.36 -15.23 6.17
CA ASP A 249 21.83 -16.42 6.85
C ASP A 249 20.38 -16.71 6.36
N PRO A 250 20.00 -17.96 6.04
CA PRO A 250 18.63 -18.34 5.68
C PRO A 250 17.51 -18.06 6.70
N GLU A 251 17.80 -17.58 7.92
CA GLU A 251 16.80 -17.21 8.94
C GLU A 251 16.01 -15.92 8.61
N ASP A 252 16.56 -15.00 7.81
CA ASP A 252 15.92 -13.71 7.45
C ASP A 252 14.61 -13.85 6.65
N LEU A 253 14.35 -15.01 6.02
CA LEU A 253 13.12 -15.24 5.25
C LEU A 253 11.90 -15.58 6.12
N GLY A 254 12.12 -16.08 7.35
CA GLY A 254 11.06 -16.28 8.33
C GLY A 254 10.44 -14.95 8.77
N ASP A 255 11.27 -13.92 8.89
CA ASP A 255 10.86 -12.58 9.35
C ASP A 255 9.93 -11.86 8.38
N ALA A 256 10.09 -12.07 7.06
CA ALA A 256 9.18 -11.50 6.05
C ALA A 256 7.72 -12.00 6.20
N LEU A 257 7.54 -13.25 6.66
CA LEU A 257 6.22 -13.78 7.00
C LEU A 257 5.81 -13.40 8.43
N CYS A 258 6.74 -13.33 9.38
CA CYS A 258 6.44 -12.94 10.77
C CYS A 258 5.96 -11.49 10.90
N HIS A 259 6.55 -10.53 10.19
CA HIS A 259 6.10 -9.13 10.22
C HIS A 259 4.73 -8.88 9.57
N LEU A 260 4.21 -9.88 8.84
CA LEU A 260 2.89 -9.90 8.22
C LEU A 260 1.91 -10.85 8.92
N ARG A 261 2.34 -11.55 9.97
CA ARG A 261 1.45 -12.34 10.82
C ARG A 261 0.72 -11.41 11.79
N LEU A 262 -0.52 -11.78 12.07
CA LEU A 262 -1.31 -11.19 13.15
C LEU A 262 -0.52 -11.34 14.45
N HIS A 263 -0.06 -10.24 15.03
CA HIS A 263 0.31 -10.25 16.45
C HIS A 263 -0.97 -9.98 17.26
N PRO A 264 -1.26 -10.78 18.30
CA PRO A 264 -2.46 -10.64 19.11
C PRO A 264 -2.50 -9.31 19.89
#